data_AF-A0A502D4U8-F1
#
_entry.id   AF-A0A502D4U8-F1
#
_cell.length_a   1.000
_cell.length_b   1.000
_cell.length_c   1.000
_cell.angle_alpha   90.00
_cell.angle_beta   90.00
_cell.angle_gamma   90.00
#
_symmetry.space_group_name_H-M   'P 1'
#
loop_
_entity.id
_entity.type
_entity.pdbx_description
1 polymer ?
#
loop_
_entity_poly.entity_id
_entity_poly.type
_entity_poly.pdbx_seq_one_letter_code
_entity_poly.pdbx_strand_id
1 'polypeptide(L)'
;MDMPTKAGWYDDPENDQQLRYFDGVVWSKHTTPRSTRVNSAAAQPGQQEFPGQGHAPQYPGQVQAQAPQQAPGYAAPTAPGAGAPPAGPATTPGAPQATSPGSPQQAGWQQPGQPGQQYPGQNQQFPGTPQQGGWNATAYPGWQPVPTTPDGQPLASYGRRAGAFAIDFVVTSVLGGLLSAPVQLSSSGELQKAVDDFVAGGTSTSFLDAVMNMSEQNLVPLTLIGLATSFLYHVIFVALLSATPGKLLLGISVRRRAAPGRVGWSIAVRRRLLQTVLGLLPLVPLLQLAYLLGSAVDLSWPLWDDKKQALHDKIAGTNVVVGRQPPR
;
A
#
# COMPACT_ATOMS: atom_id res chain seq x y z
N MET A 1 -12.17 31.22 -29.33
CA MET A 1 -11.37 30.57 -28.27
C MET A 1 -11.59 29.09 -28.43
N ASP A 2 -10.55 28.31 -28.68
CA ASP A 2 -10.67 26.86 -28.74
C ASP A 2 -10.93 26.32 -27.34
N MET A 3 -11.98 25.51 -27.18
CA MET A 3 -12.20 24.84 -25.90
C MET A 3 -11.13 23.75 -25.71
N PRO A 4 -10.48 23.67 -24.54
CA PRO A 4 -9.56 22.59 -24.25
C PRO A 4 -10.28 21.23 -24.36
N THR A 5 -9.63 20.24 -24.97
CA THR A 5 -10.18 18.87 -25.16
C THR A 5 -9.56 17.84 -24.24
N LYS A 6 -8.74 18.28 -23.27
CA LYS A 6 -8.01 17.44 -22.31
C LYS A 6 -8.04 18.10 -20.94
N ALA A 7 -7.99 17.29 -19.89
CA ALA A 7 -7.95 17.80 -18.52
C ALA A 7 -6.62 18.53 -18.24
N GLY A 8 -6.67 19.73 -17.66
CA GLY A 8 -5.50 20.58 -17.47
C GLY A 8 -5.81 21.97 -16.91
N TRP A 9 -4.74 22.71 -16.61
CA TRP A 9 -4.82 24.14 -16.27
C TRP A 9 -4.72 24.97 -17.54
N TYR A 10 -5.68 25.85 -17.75
CA TYR A 10 -5.79 26.73 -18.91
C TYR A 10 -6.12 28.15 -18.46
N ASP A 11 -5.95 29.13 -19.36
CA ASP A 11 -6.36 30.50 -19.09
C ASP A 11 -7.87 30.55 -18.81
N ASP A 12 -8.26 31.27 -17.75
CA ASP A 12 -9.65 31.39 -17.36
C ASP A 12 -10.41 32.32 -18.33
N PRO A 13 -11.45 31.85 -19.04
CA PRO A 13 -12.19 32.67 -20.00
C PRO A 13 -12.96 33.83 -19.36
N GLU A 14 -13.12 33.86 -18.03
CA GLU A 14 -13.80 34.92 -17.28
C GLU A 14 -12.82 35.88 -16.57
N ASN A 15 -11.53 35.55 -16.47
CA ASN A 15 -10.55 36.37 -15.75
C ASN A 15 -9.11 36.11 -16.23
N ASP A 16 -8.54 37.07 -16.96
CA ASP A 16 -7.22 36.96 -17.57
C ASP A 16 -6.04 36.93 -16.58
N GLN A 17 -6.24 37.12 -15.27
CA GLN A 17 -5.17 37.09 -14.27
C GLN A 17 -4.99 35.71 -13.60
N GLN A 18 -5.84 34.72 -13.94
CA GLN A 18 -5.82 33.40 -13.32
C GLN A 18 -5.90 32.27 -14.35
N LEU A 19 -5.41 31.10 -13.94
CA LEU A 19 -5.67 29.84 -14.64
C LEU A 19 -6.86 29.15 -13.97
N ARG A 20 -7.75 28.54 -14.75
CA ARG A 20 -8.85 27.69 -14.29
C ARG A 20 -8.59 26.25 -14.73
N TYR A 21 -8.94 25.29 -13.88
CA TYR A 21 -8.78 23.87 -14.24
C TYR A 21 -9.99 23.37 -15.02
N PHE A 22 -9.76 22.83 -16.21
CA PHE A 22 -10.73 22.12 -17.05
C PHE A 22 -10.57 20.61 -16.85
N ASP A 23 -11.66 19.87 -16.70
CA ASP A 23 -11.61 18.43 -16.37
C ASP A 23 -11.71 17.47 -17.57
N GLY A 24 -11.90 18.01 -18.78
CA GLY A 24 -12.16 17.25 -20.00
C GLY A 24 -13.60 17.38 -20.53
N VAL A 25 -14.53 17.89 -19.71
CA VAL A 25 -15.95 18.09 -20.06
C VAL A 25 -16.43 19.49 -19.67
N VAL A 26 -16.05 19.99 -18.48
CA VAL A 26 -16.45 21.31 -17.96
C VAL A 26 -15.30 22.04 -17.27
N TRP A 27 -15.45 23.36 -17.16
CA TRP A 27 -14.58 24.19 -16.33
C TRP A 27 -14.94 24.01 -14.85
N SER A 28 -13.95 23.67 -14.03
CA SER A 28 -14.12 23.54 -12.58
C SER A 28 -13.99 24.89 -11.86
N LYS A 29 -14.41 24.94 -10.60
CA LYS A 29 -14.26 26.13 -9.73
C LYS A 29 -12.82 26.34 -9.21
N HIS A 30 -11.88 25.47 -9.54
CA HIS A 30 -10.49 25.61 -9.09
C HIS A 30 -9.75 26.62 -9.95
N THR A 31 -9.28 27.70 -9.33
CA THR A 31 -8.45 28.72 -9.96
C THR A 31 -7.11 28.87 -9.24
N THR A 32 -6.09 29.36 -9.95
CA THR A 32 -4.80 29.76 -9.37
C THR A 32 -4.31 31.05 -10.03
N PRO A 33 -3.70 32.00 -9.30
CA PRO A 33 -3.13 33.19 -9.90
C PRO A 33 -2.07 32.85 -10.95
N ARG A 34 -2.06 33.58 -12.08
CA ARG A 34 -1.04 33.41 -13.12
C ARG A 34 0.31 33.96 -12.62
N SER A 35 1.23 33.05 -12.26
CA SER A 35 2.57 33.46 -11.80
C SER A 35 3.40 33.98 -12.98
N THR A 36 3.80 35.24 -12.94
CA THR A 36 4.62 35.93 -13.97
C THR A 36 6.10 35.58 -13.92
N ARG A 37 6.47 34.36 -13.49
CA ARG A 37 7.81 33.83 -13.77
C ARG A 37 7.88 33.49 -15.26
N VAL A 38 8.74 34.22 -15.98
CA VAL A 38 8.95 34.10 -17.41
C VAL A 38 9.41 32.68 -17.76
N ASN A 39 8.46 31.86 -18.24
CA ASN A 39 8.73 30.56 -18.85
C ASN A 39 8.85 30.76 -20.37
N SER A 40 10.07 30.66 -20.89
CA SER A 40 10.26 30.32 -22.31
C SER A 40 9.94 28.84 -22.51
N ALA A 41 9.31 28.51 -23.65
CA ALA A 41 8.94 27.16 -24.10
C ALA A 41 7.71 26.50 -23.43
N ALA A 42 6.52 26.96 -23.81
CA ALA A 42 5.39 26.08 -24.11
C ALA A 42 4.88 26.44 -25.51
N ALA A 43 5.23 25.63 -26.52
CA ALA A 43 4.88 25.90 -27.93
C ALA A 43 3.43 25.49 -28.24
N GLN A 44 2.72 26.33 -28.99
CA GLN A 44 1.38 26.05 -29.49
C GLN A 44 1.40 24.98 -30.61
N PRO A 45 0.39 24.12 -30.72
CA PRO A 45 0.21 23.26 -31.89
C PRO A 45 -0.52 24.01 -33.01
N GLY A 46 0.22 24.54 -33.98
CA GLY A 46 -0.31 25.04 -35.25
C GLY A 46 0.12 24.13 -36.41
N GLN A 47 -0.81 23.74 -37.28
CA GLN A 47 -0.50 23.01 -38.52
C GLN A 47 0.01 23.98 -39.59
N GLN A 48 1.11 23.65 -40.28
CA GLN A 48 1.26 23.92 -41.72
C GLN A 48 2.46 23.20 -42.36
N GLU A 49 2.36 23.07 -43.68
CA GLU A 49 3.02 22.12 -44.59
C GLU A 49 4.55 22.12 -44.71
N PHE A 50 5.09 20.95 -45.10
CA PHE A 50 6.40 20.76 -45.76
C PHE A 50 6.37 21.35 -47.18
N PRO A 51 7.47 21.89 -47.75
CA PRO A 51 8.67 21.08 -48.05
C PRO A 51 10.05 21.79 -47.98
N GLY A 52 11.12 21.02 -47.79
CA GLY A 52 12.49 21.54 -48.01
C GLY A 52 13.61 20.83 -47.24
N GLN A 53 14.46 20.12 -47.98
CA GLN A 53 15.72 19.45 -47.60
C GLN A 53 16.55 20.02 -46.42
N GLY A 54 17.13 19.13 -45.60
CA GLY A 54 18.45 19.39 -44.99
C GLY A 54 18.76 18.80 -43.61
N HIS A 55 19.52 17.69 -43.58
CA HIS A 55 20.44 17.25 -42.51
C HIS A 55 19.87 16.86 -41.11
N ALA A 56 20.27 15.68 -40.62
CA ALA A 56 19.88 15.15 -39.32
C ALA A 56 21.04 15.22 -38.30
N PRO A 57 20.83 15.75 -37.08
CA PRO A 57 21.78 15.62 -35.97
C PRO A 57 21.75 14.24 -35.31
N GLN A 58 22.93 13.75 -34.91
CA GLN A 58 23.13 12.43 -34.29
C GLN A 58 22.78 12.43 -32.79
N TYR A 59 22.24 11.31 -32.28
CA TYR A 59 22.08 11.04 -30.85
C TYR A 59 23.23 10.17 -30.32
N PRO A 60 23.93 10.53 -29.23
CA PRO A 60 24.89 9.66 -28.57
C PRO A 60 24.23 8.76 -27.52
N GLY A 61 24.61 7.48 -27.46
CA GLY A 61 24.48 6.64 -26.26
C GLY A 61 23.42 5.54 -26.29
N GLN A 62 23.65 4.47 -27.06
CA GLN A 62 23.15 3.14 -26.71
C GLN A 62 24.33 2.23 -26.35
N VAL A 63 24.28 1.62 -25.17
CA VAL A 63 25.30 0.66 -24.72
C VAL A 63 25.04 -0.71 -25.35
N GLN A 64 26.08 -1.24 -25.98
CA GLN A 64 26.05 -2.47 -26.77
C GLN A 64 26.33 -3.69 -25.89
N ALA A 65 25.40 -4.66 -25.86
CA ALA A 65 25.63 -5.93 -25.17
C ALA A 65 26.50 -6.86 -26.04
N GLN A 66 27.67 -7.25 -25.56
CA GLN A 66 28.54 -8.22 -26.22
C GLN A 66 28.14 -9.66 -25.85
N ALA A 67 28.14 -10.54 -26.85
CA ALA A 67 27.98 -11.99 -26.70
C ALA A 67 29.34 -12.70 -26.74
N PRO A 68 29.52 -13.83 -26.02
CA PRO A 68 30.60 -14.79 -26.26
C PRO A 68 30.11 -16.03 -27.02
N GLN A 69 30.93 -16.56 -27.94
CA GLN A 69 30.69 -17.83 -28.64
C GLN A 69 31.46 -19.00 -27.98
N GLN A 70 30.78 -20.14 -27.80
CA GLN A 70 31.16 -21.55 -28.15
C GLN A 70 32.64 -22.02 -27.98
N ALA A 71 33.01 -23.24 -27.54
CA ALA A 71 32.31 -24.50 -27.19
C ALA A 71 33.31 -25.46 -26.41
N PRO A 72 33.26 -26.81 -26.47
CA PRO A 72 32.34 -27.74 -25.76
C PRO A 72 33.04 -28.81 -24.87
N GLY A 73 32.30 -29.57 -24.03
CA GLY A 73 32.81 -30.87 -23.52
C GLY A 73 32.15 -31.53 -22.28
N TYR A 74 31.21 -32.46 -22.53
CA TYR A 74 30.90 -33.73 -21.82
C TYR A 74 30.75 -33.89 -20.27
N ALA A 75 29.67 -34.62 -19.93
CA ALA A 75 29.49 -35.61 -18.84
C ALA A 75 29.13 -35.19 -17.39
N ALA A 76 28.20 -35.97 -16.84
CA ALA A 76 27.82 -36.14 -15.43
C ALA A 76 27.69 -37.67 -15.18
N PRO A 77 27.31 -38.22 -14.01
CA PRO A 77 27.04 -37.61 -12.69
C PRO A 77 27.76 -38.32 -11.51
N THR A 78 27.59 -37.84 -10.26
CA THR A 78 27.40 -38.67 -9.03
C THR A 78 27.17 -37.80 -7.77
N ALA A 79 26.61 -38.40 -6.72
CA ALA A 79 26.34 -37.81 -5.39
C ALA A 79 26.60 -38.89 -4.31
N PRO A 80 26.26 -38.71 -3.01
CA PRO A 80 26.47 -37.58 -2.10
C PRO A 80 27.38 -37.97 -0.90
N GLY A 81 27.88 -37.01 -0.12
CA GLY A 81 28.69 -37.26 1.09
C GLY A 81 28.16 -36.52 2.33
N ALA A 82 27.99 -37.23 3.45
CA ALA A 82 27.45 -36.70 4.71
C ALA A 82 28.54 -36.29 5.71
N GLY A 83 28.21 -35.42 6.69
CA GLY A 83 29.08 -35.14 7.85
C GLY A 83 28.71 -33.91 8.68
N ALA A 84 28.25 -34.14 9.92
CA ALA A 84 28.04 -33.14 10.99
C ALA A 84 27.92 -33.88 12.35
N PRO A 85 27.89 -33.20 13.52
CA PRO A 85 28.30 -31.82 13.85
C PRO A 85 29.70 -31.86 14.52
N PRO A 86 30.00 -31.65 15.84
CA PRO A 86 29.26 -31.10 17.01
C PRO A 86 29.66 -29.62 17.32
N ALA A 87 29.62 -29.20 18.58
CA ALA A 87 30.08 -27.90 19.11
C ALA A 87 30.64 -28.05 20.55
N GLY A 88 31.44 -27.09 21.05
CA GLY A 88 31.92 -27.03 22.43
C GLY A 88 32.68 -25.72 22.75
N PRO A 89 32.55 -25.11 23.95
CA PRO A 89 32.99 -23.72 24.20
C PRO A 89 34.27 -23.58 25.06
N ALA A 90 34.95 -22.44 24.95
CA ALA A 90 35.96 -22.00 25.93
C ALA A 90 36.03 -20.45 26.03
N THR A 91 36.28 -19.95 27.25
CA THR A 91 36.27 -18.53 27.65
C THR A 91 37.66 -18.04 28.05
N THR A 92 38.06 -16.80 27.74
CA THR A 92 38.73 -15.81 28.65
C THR A 92 39.13 -14.49 27.95
N PRO A 93 39.40 -13.38 28.67
CA PRO A 93 39.42 -12.01 28.12
C PRO A 93 40.81 -11.33 28.02
N GLY A 94 40.90 -10.23 27.26
CA GLY A 94 42.05 -9.29 27.28
C GLY A 94 41.93 -8.16 26.23
N ALA A 95 42.20 -6.91 26.62
CA ALA A 95 42.21 -5.70 25.78
C ALA A 95 43.68 -5.24 25.53
N PRO A 96 44.02 -4.05 24.94
CA PRO A 96 43.19 -3.01 24.31
C PRO A 96 43.71 -2.48 22.93
N GLN A 97 43.05 -1.43 22.41
CA GLN A 97 43.37 -0.67 21.19
C GLN A 97 44.82 -0.17 21.07
N ALA A 98 45.31 -0.09 19.83
CA ALA A 98 46.49 0.69 19.43
C ALA A 98 46.16 1.64 18.26
N THR A 99 46.76 2.82 18.28
CA THR A 99 46.61 3.89 17.26
C THR A 99 47.74 3.83 16.23
N SER A 100 47.46 4.21 14.97
CA SER A 100 48.47 4.28 13.89
C SER A 100 48.89 5.72 13.58
N PRO A 101 50.18 6.08 13.72
CA PRO A 101 50.73 7.35 13.22
C PRO A 101 51.00 7.31 11.70
N GLY A 102 51.06 8.49 11.07
CA GLY A 102 51.16 8.65 9.61
C GLY A 102 52.57 8.51 9.00
N SER A 103 52.61 8.46 7.67
CA SER A 103 53.81 8.36 6.83
C SER A 103 54.29 9.73 6.30
N PRO A 104 55.62 9.92 6.10
CA PRO A 104 56.19 11.22 5.71
C PRO A 104 56.09 11.52 4.21
N GLN A 105 55.99 12.81 3.86
CA GLN A 105 56.00 13.32 2.48
C GLN A 105 57.43 13.44 1.92
N GLN A 106 57.57 13.21 0.61
CA GLN A 106 58.84 13.29 -0.13
C GLN A 106 58.92 14.58 -0.95
N ALA A 107 60.08 15.23 -0.98
CA ALA A 107 60.27 16.54 -1.62
C ALA A 107 60.58 16.44 -3.12
N GLY A 108 60.15 17.46 -3.90
CA GLY A 108 60.40 17.56 -5.34
C GLY A 108 60.48 19.00 -5.85
N TRP A 109 61.71 19.45 -6.12
CA TRP A 109 62.19 20.52 -7.00
C TRP A 109 61.32 21.76 -7.33
N GLN A 110 61.87 22.94 -6.99
CA GLN A 110 61.39 24.26 -7.41
C GLN A 110 61.99 24.66 -8.78
N GLN A 111 61.25 25.43 -9.59
CA GLN A 111 61.70 25.96 -10.87
C GLN A 111 61.52 27.51 -10.91
N PRO A 112 62.47 28.30 -11.45
CA PRO A 112 62.40 29.77 -11.38
C PRO A 112 61.33 30.38 -12.31
N GLY A 113 60.73 31.49 -11.88
CA GLY A 113 59.55 32.09 -12.52
C GLY A 113 59.78 32.92 -13.79
N GLN A 114 58.72 33.04 -14.58
CA GLN A 114 58.54 33.97 -15.70
C GLN A 114 57.24 34.77 -15.46
N PRO A 115 57.19 36.10 -15.66
CA PRO A 115 56.02 36.91 -15.35
C PRO A 115 54.98 36.91 -16.47
N GLY A 116 53.75 36.45 -16.20
CA GLY A 116 52.68 36.33 -17.19
C GLY A 116 51.29 36.67 -16.65
N GLN A 117 50.87 37.92 -16.89
CA GLN A 117 49.49 38.46 -16.97
C GLN A 117 48.33 37.67 -16.33
N GLN A 118 47.70 38.24 -15.31
CA GLN A 118 46.45 37.75 -14.72
C GLN A 118 45.25 37.94 -15.67
N TYR A 119 44.55 36.85 -15.98
CA TYR A 119 43.16 36.86 -16.46
C TYR A 119 42.25 36.24 -15.38
N PRO A 120 41.06 36.80 -15.08
CA PRO A 120 40.13 36.20 -14.12
C PRO A 120 39.49 34.91 -14.70
N GLY A 121 40.12 33.77 -14.44
CA GLY A 121 39.59 32.46 -14.80
C GLY A 121 38.39 32.09 -13.93
N GLN A 122 37.20 32.08 -14.54
CA GLN A 122 35.96 31.63 -13.91
C GLN A 122 36.01 30.10 -13.73
N ASN A 123 36.26 29.62 -12.50
CA ASN A 123 36.27 28.19 -12.19
C ASN A 123 34.90 27.54 -12.46
N GLN A 124 34.77 26.88 -13.62
CA GLN A 124 33.65 25.97 -13.90
C GLN A 124 33.85 24.67 -13.13
N GLN A 125 33.40 24.68 -11.88
CA GLN A 125 33.39 23.52 -11.00
C GLN A 125 32.27 22.57 -11.43
N PHE A 126 32.63 21.49 -12.14
CA PHE A 126 31.68 20.42 -12.51
C PHE A 126 31.08 19.78 -11.25
N PRO A 127 29.76 19.88 -11.01
CA PRO A 127 29.13 19.24 -9.85
C PRO A 127 29.01 17.74 -10.10
N GLY A 128 29.67 16.94 -9.27
CA GLY A 128 29.56 15.50 -9.27
C GLY A 128 28.17 14.99 -8.88
N THR A 129 27.98 13.68 -9.03
CA THR A 129 26.78 12.92 -8.65
C THR A 129 26.17 13.36 -7.31
N PRO A 130 24.87 13.69 -7.22
CA PRO A 130 24.24 14.03 -5.95
C PRO A 130 24.22 12.82 -5.01
N GLN A 131 25.11 12.89 -4.03
CA GLN A 131 25.14 12.10 -2.81
C GLN A 131 23.74 12.07 -2.15
N GLN A 132 23.36 10.94 -1.55
CA GLN A 132 22.06 10.80 -0.84
C GLN A 132 22.01 11.70 0.40
N GLY A 133 21.70 12.99 0.19
CA GLY A 133 21.37 13.93 1.25
C GLY A 133 19.93 13.74 1.69
N GLY A 134 19.70 13.64 3.00
CA GLY A 134 18.34 13.61 3.56
C GLY A 134 17.60 14.90 3.19
N TRP A 135 16.41 14.76 2.61
CA TRP A 135 15.55 15.90 2.27
C TRP A 135 15.04 16.59 3.53
N ASN A 136 15.79 17.59 4.01
CA ASN A 136 15.25 18.62 4.88
C ASN A 136 14.24 19.45 4.08
N ALA A 137 13.00 18.99 4.06
CA ALA A 137 11.90 19.70 3.43
C ALA A 137 11.72 21.06 4.12
N THR A 138 11.91 22.14 3.36
CA THR A 138 11.56 23.49 3.80
C THR A 138 10.07 23.52 4.12
N ALA A 139 9.72 23.68 5.39
CA ALA A 139 8.35 23.58 5.86
C ALA A 139 7.52 24.79 5.38
N TYR A 140 6.78 24.60 4.29
CA TYR A 140 5.71 25.53 3.90
C TYR A 140 4.60 25.50 4.96
N PRO A 141 4.17 26.65 5.50
CA PRO A 141 3.07 26.70 6.47
C PRO A 141 1.80 26.05 5.88
N GLY A 142 1.34 24.96 6.52
CA GLY A 142 0.11 24.26 6.15
C GLY A 142 0.28 22.89 5.47
N TRP A 143 1.48 22.50 5.01
CA TRP A 143 1.67 21.17 4.42
C TRP A 143 1.85 20.10 5.49
N GLN A 144 0.75 19.48 5.92
CA GLN A 144 0.79 18.31 6.82
C GLN A 144 1.40 17.11 6.08
N PRO A 145 2.50 16.49 6.58
CA PRO A 145 3.09 15.33 5.94
C PRO A 145 2.11 14.16 5.83
N VAL A 146 1.79 13.75 4.60
CA VAL A 146 0.96 12.55 4.38
C VAL A 146 1.76 11.32 4.84
N PRO A 147 1.24 10.47 5.73
CA PRO A 147 1.95 9.26 6.16
C PRO A 147 2.22 8.33 4.96
N THR A 148 3.44 7.78 4.88
CA THR A 148 3.89 6.90 3.79
C THR A 148 4.41 5.55 4.28
N THR A 149 4.56 4.60 3.36
CA THR A 149 5.48 3.46 3.54
C THR A 149 6.95 3.93 3.49
N PRO A 150 7.92 3.11 3.91
CA PRO A 150 9.34 3.47 3.85
C PRO A 150 9.86 3.87 2.45
N ASP A 151 9.23 3.37 1.38
CA ASP A 151 9.52 3.71 -0.01
C ASP A 151 8.64 4.86 -0.57
N GLY A 152 7.92 5.58 0.29
CA GLY A 152 7.17 6.79 -0.09
C GLY A 152 5.74 6.60 -0.58
N GLN A 153 5.18 5.37 -0.62
CA GLN A 153 3.79 5.18 -1.05
C GLN A 153 2.81 5.80 -0.04
N PRO A 154 1.89 6.70 -0.44
CA PRO A 154 0.90 7.30 0.45
C PRO A 154 -0.01 6.25 1.12
N LEU A 155 -0.12 6.33 2.44
CA LEU A 155 -1.04 5.49 3.21
C LEU A 155 -2.49 5.97 3.04
N ALA A 156 -3.42 5.02 3.03
CA ALA A 156 -4.85 5.35 3.00
C ALA A 156 -5.27 6.02 4.32
N SER A 157 -6.01 7.14 4.20
CA SER A 157 -6.63 7.83 5.33
C SER A 157 -7.59 6.92 6.10
N TYR A 158 -7.77 7.18 7.41
CA TYR A 158 -8.64 6.37 8.27
C TYR A 158 -10.06 6.24 7.71
N GLY A 159 -10.69 7.35 7.31
CA GLY A 159 -12.06 7.34 6.76
C GLY A 159 -12.23 6.43 5.55
N ARG A 160 -11.26 6.37 4.63
CA ARG A 160 -11.31 5.43 3.49
C ARG A 160 -11.20 3.97 3.93
N ARG A 161 -10.44 3.67 4.99
CA ARG A 161 -10.34 2.31 5.54
C ARG A 161 -11.63 1.88 6.24
N ALA A 162 -12.20 2.76 7.07
CA ALA A 162 -13.47 2.53 7.75
C ALA A 162 -14.64 2.39 6.76
N GLY A 163 -14.71 3.24 5.73
CA GLY A 163 -15.70 3.13 4.66
C GLY A 163 -15.55 1.83 3.86
N ALA A 164 -14.32 1.40 3.54
CA ALA A 164 -14.10 0.13 2.85
C ALA A 164 -14.54 -1.06 3.72
N PHE A 165 -14.23 -1.03 5.02
CA PHE A 165 -14.69 -2.01 5.98
C PHE A 165 -16.23 -2.06 6.06
N ALA A 166 -16.92 -0.91 6.11
CA ALA A 166 -18.38 -0.87 6.13
C ALA A 166 -19.02 -1.47 4.87
N ILE A 167 -18.46 -1.18 3.68
CA ILE A 167 -18.91 -1.78 2.41
C ILE A 167 -18.68 -3.30 2.43
N ASP A 168 -17.48 -3.75 2.79
CA ASP A 168 -17.14 -5.17 2.87
C ASP A 168 -17.98 -5.92 3.93
N PHE A 169 -18.35 -5.25 5.02
CA PHE A 169 -19.27 -5.77 6.04
C PHE A 169 -20.67 -6.00 5.46
N VAL A 170 -21.26 -5.02 4.77
CA VAL A 170 -22.57 -5.19 4.11
C VAL A 170 -22.53 -6.35 3.11
N VAL A 171 -21.51 -6.41 2.24
CA VAL A 171 -21.38 -7.48 1.24
C VAL A 171 -21.24 -8.85 1.92
N THR A 172 -20.38 -8.99 2.93
CA THR A 172 -20.20 -10.29 3.60
C THR A 172 -21.38 -10.70 4.48
N SER A 173 -22.12 -9.76 5.05
CA SER A 173 -23.37 -10.04 5.78
C SER A 173 -24.49 -10.50 4.85
N VAL A 174 -24.65 -9.88 3.67
CA VAL A 174 -25.63 -10.34 2.66
C VAL A 174 -25.26 -11.75 2.16
N LEU A 175 -24.00 -11.98 1.80
CA LEU A 175 -23.55 -13.31 1.38
C LEU A 175 -23.73 -14.37 2.48
N GLY A 176 -23.39 -14.04 3.73
CA GLY A 176 -23.55 -14.94 4.88
C GLY A 176 -25.01 -15.25 5.19
N GLY A 177 -25.90 -14.26 5.08
CA GLY A 177 -27.35 -14.42 5.22
C GLY A 177 -27.95 -15.32 4.16
N LEU A 178 -27.56 -15.14 2.88
CA LEU A 178 -28.00 -16.00 1.78
C LEU A 178 -27.49 -17.44 1.93
N LEU A 179 -26.21 -17.62 2.27
CA LEU A 179 -25.61 -18.95 2.45
C LEU A 179 -26.11 -19.69 3.69
N SER A 180 -26.63 -18.97 4.69
CA SER A 180 -27.24 -19.57 5.88
C SER A 180 -28.76 -19.72 5.80
N ALA A 181 -29.39 -19.31 4.70
CA ALA A 181 -30.84 -19.45 4.51
C ALA A 181 -31.37 -20.87 4.72
N PRO A 182 -30.69 -21.97 4.32
CA PRO A 182 -31.17 -23.33 4.59
C PRO A 182 -31.32 -23.64 6.09
N VAL A 183 -30.39 -23.16 6.92
CA VAL A 183 -30.42 -23.32 8.39
C VAL A 183 -31.59 -22.55 9.00
N GLN A 184 -31.75 -21.28 8.58
CA GLN A 184 -32.85 -20.43 9.04
C GLN A 184 -34.22 -21.00 8.66
N LEU A 185 -34.35 -21.55 7.44
CA LEU A 185 -35.57 -22.18 6.96
C LEU A 185 -35.87 -23.49 7.69
N SER A 186 -34.86 -24.33 8.00
CA SER A 186 -35.08 -25.58 8.75
C SER A 186 -35.63 -25.37 10.16
N SER A 187 -35.30 -24.25 10.83
CA SER A 187 -35.80 -23.96 12.19
C SER A 187 -37.10 -23.14 12.22
N SER A 188 -37.57 -22.63 11.09
CA SER A 188 -38.73 -21.72 11.04
C SER A 188 -40.03 -22.31 11.59
N GLY A 189 -40.19 -23.64 11.49
CA GLY A 189 -41.35 -24.35 12.04
C GLY A 189 -41.41 -24.35 13.57
N GLU A 190 -40.27 -24.34 14.26
CA GLU A 190 -40.23 -24.26 15.73
C GLU A 190 -40.70 -22.88 16.22
N LEU A 191 -40.24 -21.82 15.54
CA LEU A 191 -40.66 -20.44 15.82
C LEU A 191 -42.15 -20.26 15.50
N GLN A 192 -42.64 -20.81 14.38
CA GLN A 192 -44.05 -20.72 14.02
C GLN A 192 -44.93 -21.41 15.09
N LYS A 193 -44.56 -22.62 15.51
CA LYS A 193 -45.25 -23.31 16.62
C LYS A 193 -45.25 -22.47 17.90
N ALA A 194 -44.13 -21.85 18.27
CA ALA A 194 -44.04 -21.01 19.46
C ALA A 194 -44.95 -19.76 19.39
N VAL A 195 -45.11 -19.17 18.21
CA VAL A 195 -46.05 -18.07 17.96
C VAL A 195 -47.50 -18.57 18.08
N ASP A 196 -47.83 -19.72 17.46
CA ASP A 196 -49.17 -20.29 17.51
C ASP A 196 -49.58 -20.65 18.96
N ASP A 197 -48.68 -21.30 19.72
CA ASP A 197 -48.89 -21.63 21.14
C ASP A 197 -49.11 -20.37 22.00
N PHE A 198 -48.36 -19.28 21.73
CA PHE A 198 -48.51 -18.01 22.45
C PHE A 198 -49.86 -17.33 22.13
N VAL A 199 -50.25 -17.28 20.86
CA VAL A 199 -51.54 -16.71 20.43
C VAL A 199 -52.71 -17.54 20.96
N ALA A 200 -52.56 -18.85 21.13
CA ALA A 200 -53.55 -19.74 21.72
C ALA A 200 -53.70 -19.61 23.27
N GLY A 201 -53.00 -18.67 23.91
CA GLY A 201 -53.06 -18.42 25.36
C GLY A 201 -51.87 -19.00 26.15
N GLY A 202 -50.79 -19.39 25.46
CA GLY A 202 -49.53 -19.78 26.08
C GLY A 202 -48.82 -18.64 26.82
N THR A 203 -47.79 -18.99 27.58
CA THR A 203 -47.05 -18.00 28.39
C THR A 203 -45.95 -17.32 27.59
N SER A 204 -45.60 -16.08 27.96
CA SER A 204 -44.41 -15.40 27.45
C SER A 204 -43.13 -16.20 27.74
N THR A 205 -43.07 -16.93 28.86
CA THR A 205 -41.92 -17.78 29.22
C THR A 205 -41.71 -18.89 28.19
N SER A 206 -42.75 -19.67 27.89
CA SER A 206 -42.68 -20.73 26.87
C SER A 206 -42.33 -20.22 25.47
N PHE A 207 -42.74 -19.00 25.12
CA PHE A 207 -42.33 -18.35 23.88
C PHE A 207 -40.84 -17.96 23.90
N LEU A 208 -40.38 -17.33 24.99
CA LEU A 208 -38.97 -16.95 25.17
C LEU A 208 -38.06 -18.18 25.17
N ASP A 209 -38.44 -19.26 25.86
CA ASP A 209 -37.69 -20.52 25.89
C ASP A 209 -37.52 -21.10 24.47
N ALA A 210 -38.58 -21.08 23.65
CA ALA A 210 -38.50 -21.54 22.26
C ALA A 210 -37.58 -20.65 21.39
N VAL A 211 -37.66 -19.33 21.55
CA VAL A 211 -36.78 -18.38 20.84
C VAL A 211 -35.31 -18.56 21.25
N MET A 212 -35.04 -18.77 22.55
CA MET A 212 -33.70 -19.00 23.06
C MET A 212 -33.15 -20.35 22.59
N ASN A 213 -33.92 -21.44 22.67
CA ASN A 213 -33.53 -22.76 22.17
C ASN A 213 -33.22 -22.73 20.66
N MET A 214 -34.06 -22.09 19.85
CA MET A 214 -33.80 -21.90 18.42
C MET A 214 -32.50 -21.09 18.18
N SER A 215 -32.27 -20.05 18.98
CA SER A 215 -31.06 -19.23 18.92
C SER A 215 -29.81 -20.05 19.24
N GLU A 216 -29.84 -20.87 20.30
CA GLU A 216 -28.71 -21.74 20.70
C GLU A 216 -28.39 -22.81 19.66
N GLN A 217 -29.39 -23.51 19.13
CA GLN A 217 -29.21 -24.50 18.07
C GLN A 217 -28.58 -23.89 16.81
N ASN A 218 -29.01 -22.68 16.43
CA ASN A 218 -28.54 -22.01 15.22
C ASN A 218 -27.25 -21.21 15.40
N LEU A 219 -26.85 -20.85 16.63
CA LEU A 219 -25.68 -20.02 16.90
C LEU A 219 -24.41 -20.57 16.25
N VAL A 220 -24.13 -21.85 16.45
CA VAL A 220 -22.93 -22.52 15.90
C VAL A 220 -22.93 -22.53 14.35
N PRO A 221 -23.92 -23.12 13.65
CA PRO A 221 -23.91 -23.17 12.19
C PRO A 221 -23.94 -21.78 11.54
N LEU A 222 -24.75 -20.84 12.05
CA LEU A 222 -24.79 -19.47 11.52
C LEU A 222 -23.44 -18.77 11.66
N THR A 223 -22.79 -18.90 12.82
CA THR A 223 -21.45 -18.33 13.06
C THR A 223 -20.41 -18.94 12.14
N LEU A 224 -20.38 -20.28 12.00
CA LEU A 224 -19.42 -20.96 11.13
C LEU A 224 -19.60 -20.59 9.65
N ILE A 225 -20.84 -20.49 9.15
CA ILE A 225 -21.14 -20.04 7.78
C ILE A 225 -20.69 -18.59 7.59
N GLY A 226 -21.00 -17.69 8.54
CA GLY A 226 -20.57 -16.29 8.50
C GLY A 226 -19.05 -16.13 8.51
N LEU A 227 -18.35 -16.87 9.38
CA LEU A 227 -16.89 -16.88 9.45
C LEU A 227 -16.26 -17.43 8.18
N ALA A 228 -16.73 -18.57 7.66
CA ALA A 228 -16.22 -19.15 6.42
C ALA A 228 -16.43 -18.18 5.24
N THR A 229 -17.62 -17.62 5.09
CA THR A 229 -17.96 -16.63 4.05
C THR A 229 -17.02 -15.42 4.12
N SER A 230 -16.90 -14.82 5.31
CA SER A 230 -16.09 -13.62 5.51
C SER A 230 -14.58 -13.90 5.39
N PHE A 231 -14.10 -15.08 5.82
CA PHE A 231 -12.71 -15.52 5.63
C PHE A 231 -12.39 -15.72 4.15
N LEU A 232 -13.18 -16.52 3.42
CA LEU A 232 -12.95 -16.81 2.01
C LEU A 232 -13.00 -15.53 1.17
N TYR A 233 -14.02 -14.69 1.36
CA TYR A 233 -14.12 -13.38 0.70
C TYR A 233 -12.85 -12.55 0.90
N HIS A 234 -12.44 -12.33 2.15
CA HIS A 234 -11.27 -11.49 2.45
C HIS A 234 -9.97 -12.11 1.92
N VAL A 235 -9.75 -13.41 2.12
CA VAL A 235 -8.51 -14.08 1.71
C VAL A 235 -8.38 -14.14 0.19
N ILE A 236 -9.43 -14.53 -0.53
CA ILE A 236 -9.40 -14.63 -2.00
C ILE A 236 -9.18 -13.26 -2.63
N PHE A 237 -9.98 -12.24 -2.27
CA PHE A 237 -9.83 -10.92 -2.87
C PHE A 237 -8.50 -10.23 -2.49
N VAL A 238 -7.98 -10.42 -1.28
CA VAL A 238 -6.67 -9.85 -0.90
C VAL A 238 -5.51 -10.64 -1.51
N ALA A 239 -5.55 -11.97 -1.57
CA ALA A 239 -4.48 -12.76 -2.19
C ALA A 239 -4.39 -12.56 -3.71
N LEU A 240 -5.54 -12.40 -4.37
CA LEU A 240 -5.61 -12.07 -5.78
C LEU A 240 -5.38 -10.57 -5.99
N LEU A 241 -6.35 -9.72 -5.70
CA LEU A 241 -6.36 -8.31 -6.10
C LEU A 241 -5.59 -7.39 -5.14
N SER A 242 -5.12 -7.91 -4.00
CA SER A 242 -4.57 -7.09 -2.90
C SER A 242 -5.54 -6.04 -2.38
N ALA A 243 -6.83 -6.21 -2.65
CA ALA A 243 -7.90 -5.33 -2.20
C ALA A 243 -9.21 -6.11 -2.23
N THR A 244 -10.03 -5.94 -1.20
CA THR A 244 -11.42 -6.37 -1.22
C THR A 244 -12.26 -5.41 -2.08
N PRO A 245 -13.45 -5.80 -2.56
CA PRO A 245 -14.37 -4.92 -3.29
C PRO A 245 -14.58 -3.54 -2.66
N GLY A 246 -14.81 -3.43 -1.34
CA GLY A 246 -14.92 -2.14 -0.65
C GLY A 246 -13.66 -1.28 -0.74
N LYS A 247 -12.47 -1.90 -0.72
CA LYS A 247 -11.18 -1.20 -0.91
C LYS A 247 -10.98 -0.76 -2.37
N LEU A 248 -11.37 -1.60 -3.33
CA LEU A 248 -11.30 -1.28 -4.76
C LEU A 248 -12.20 -0.09 -5.12
N LEU A 249 -13.41 -0.04 -4.57
CA LEU A 249 -14.36 1.07 -4.75
C LEU A 249 -13.81 2.39 -4.21
N LEU A 250 -13.12 2.37 -3.06
CA LEU A 250 -12.52 3.58 -2.46
C LEU A 250 -11.08 3.87 -2.94
N GLY A 251 -10.60 3.17 -3.96
CA GLY A 251 -9.30 3.41 -4.59
C GLY A 251 -8.11 3.15 -3.65
N ILE A 252 -8.21 2.15 -2.78
CA ILE A 252 -7.15 1.76 -1.83
C ILE A 252 -6.81 0.27 -1.96
N SER A 253 -5.61 -0.11 -1.54
CA SER A 253 -5.15 -1.51 -1.57
C SER A 253 -4.26 -1.86 -0.38
N VAL A 254 -4.16 -3.15 -0.08
CA VAL A 254 -3.24 -3.74 0.90
C VAL A 254 -1.89 -3.97 0.23
N ARG A 255 -0.81 -3.58 0.90
CA ARG A 255 0.56 -3.74 0.42
C ARG A 255 1.46 -4.21 1.57
N ARG A 256 2.53 -4.97 1.28
CA ARG A 256 3.61 -5.22 2.26
C ARG A 256 4.27 -3.88 2.64
N ARG A 257 4.51 -3.64 3.93
CA ARG A 257 5.21 -2.42 4.38
C ARG A 257 6.67 -2.40 3.94
N ALA A 258 7.32 -3.57 3.93
CA ALA A 258 8.76 -3.70 3.67
C ALA A 258 9.15 -3.74 2.18
N ALA A 259 8.20 -3.98 1.26
CA ALA A 259 8.51 -4.15 -0.17
C ALA A 259 7.27 -3.95 -1.06
N PRO A 260 7.44 -3.56 -2.34
CA PRO A 260 6.35 -3.31 -3.28
C PRO A 260 5.57 -4.54 -3.75
N GLY A 261 4.45 -4.26 -4.41
CA GLY A 261 3.63 -5.22 -5.15
C GLY A 261 2.55 -5.94 -4.35
N ARG A 262 1.75 -6.73 -5.06
CA ARG A 262 0.61 -7.50 -4.53
C ARG A 262 1.03 -8.43 -3.39
N VAL A 263 0.19 -8.52 -2.35
CA VAL A 263 0.33 -9.47 -1.23
C VAL A 263 -0.05 -10.89 -1.67
N GLY A 264 0.57 -11.90 -1.06
CA GLY A 264 0.35 -13.32 -1.40
C GLY A 264 -0.67 -13.99 -0.49
N TRP A 265 -1.08 -15.22 -0.84
CA TRP A 265 -2.00 -16.05 -0.04
C TRP A 265 -1.60 -16.15 1.43
N SER A 266 -0.33 -16.41 1.73
CA SER A 266 0.18 -16.50 3.12
C SER A 266 -0.03 -15.21 3.92
N ILE A 267 0.14 -14.05 3.29
CA ILE A 267 -0.07 -12.73 3.91
C ILE A 267 -1.56 -12.46 4.06
N ALA A 268 -2.38 -12.78 3.06
CA ALA A 268 -3.83 -12.63 3.13
C ALA A 268 -4.45 -13.46 4.27
N VAL A 269 -4.01 -14.72 4.44
CA VAL A 269 -4.42 -15.59 5.55
C VAL A 269 -3.96 -15.04 6.90
N ARG A 270 -2.66 -14.73 7.07
CA ARG A 270 -2.15 -14.14 8.33
C ARG A 270 -2.88 -12.85 8.72
N ARG A 271 -3.17 -12.00 7.72
CA ARG A 271 -3.93 -10.76 7.87
C ARG A 271 -5.39 -11.00 8.27
N ARG A 272 -5.99 -12.12 7.89
CA ARG A 272 -7.40 -12.43 8.23
C ARG A 272 -7.55 -13.25 9.52
N LEU A 273 -6.49 -13.93 9.95
CA LEU A 273 -6.55 -14.88 11.07
C LEU A 273 -7.01 -14.25 12.39
N LEU A 274 -6.48 -13.09 12.78
CA LEU A 274 -6.88 -12.40 14.03
C LEU A 274 -8.40 -12.20 14.11
N GLN A 275 -8.98 -11.61 13.07
CA GLN A 275 -10.42 -11.32 12.99
C GLN A 275 -11.27 -12.58 12.97
N THR A 276 -10.73 -13.68 12.43
CA THR A 276 -11.42 -14.97 12.36
C THR A 276 -11.42 -15.69 13.71
N VAL A 277 -10.31 -15.62 14.45
CA VAL A 277 -10.22 -16.14 15.83
C VAL A 277 -11.08 -15.32 16.79
N LEU A 278 -11.04 -13.98 16.71
CA LEU A 278 -11.93 -13.12 17.49
C LEU A 278 -13.40 -13.41 17.19
N GLY A 279 -13.75 -13.70 15.93
CA GLY A 279 -15.11 -14.04 15.51
C GLY A 279 -15.61 -15.41 15.99
N LEU A 280 -14.79 -16.24 16.63
CA LEU A 280 -15.23 -17.46 17.33
C LEU A 280 -15.69 -17.17 18.78
N LEU A 281 -15.27 -16.04 19.37
CA LEU A 281 -15.63 -15.69 20.75
C LEU A 281 -17.15 -15.60 21.00
N PRO A 282 -18.01 -15.18 20.06
CA PRO A 282 -19.47 -15.19 20.26
C PRO A 282 -20.08 -16.57 20.50
N LEU A 283 -19.39 -17.66 20.18
CA LEU A 283 -19.81 -19.03 20.52
C LEU A 283 -19.76 -19.32 22.03
N VAL A 284 -19.07 -18.48 22.81
CA VAL A 284 -19.06 -18.53 24.27
C VAL A 284 -19.89 -17.35 24.78
N PRO A 285 -21.03 -17.56 25.46
CA PRO A 285 -21.99 -16.48 25.78
C PRO A 285 -21.37 -15.26 26.47
N LEU A 286 -20.37 -15.47 27.34
CA LEU A 286 -19.68 -14.41 28.10
C LEU A 286 -18.59 -13.66 27.32
N LEU A 287 -18.16 -14.16 26.14
CA LEU A 287 -17.04 -13.57 25.37
C LEU A 287 -17.51 -12.72 24.17
N GLN A 288 -18.82 -12.56 23.97
CA GLN A 288 -19.40 -11.68 22.96
C GLN A 288 -18.90 -10.22 23.07
N LEU A 289 -18.80 -9.69 24.30
CA LEU A 289 -18.26 -8.35 24.53
C LEU A 289 -16.76 -8.27 24.14
N ALA A 290 -15.99 -9.33 24.37
CA ALA A 290 -14.57 -9.37 24.00
C ALA A 290 -14.39 -9.38 22.46
N TYR A 291 -15.30 -9.99 21.70
CA TYR A 291 -15.33 -9.85 20.23
C TYR A 291 -15.57 -8.41 19.78
N LEU A 292 -16.58 -7.73 20.36
CA LEU A 292 -16.90 -6.35 20.01
C LEU A 292 -15.74 -5.40 20.33
N LEU A 293 -15.18 -5.51 21.54
CA LEU A 293 -14.02 -4.71 21.97
C LEU A 293 -12.80 -5.00 21.11
N GLY A 294 -12.45 -6.27 20.87
CA GLY A 294 -11.31 -6.65 20.04
C GLY A 294 -11.43 -6.15 18.60
N SER A 295 -12.63 -6.20 18.02
CA SER A 295 -12.92 -5.69 16.67
C SER A 295 -12.86 -4.16 16.61
N ALA A 296 -13.41 -3.46 17.61
CA ALA A 296 -13.36 -2.01 17.71
C ALA A 296 -11.91 -1.51 17.89
N VAL A 297 -11.10 -2.21 18.71
CA VAL A 297 -9.68 -1.91 18.90
C VAL A 297 -8.89 -2.14 17.60
N ASP A 298 -9.08 -3.26 16.90
CA ASP A 298 -8.40 -3.53 15.62
C ASP A 298 -8.73 -2.48 14.54
N LEU A 299 -10.01 -2.11 14.42
CA LEU A 299 -10.46 -1.10 13.45
C LEU A 299 -9.90 0.29 13.78
N SER A 300 -9.89 0.67 15.06
CA SER A 300 -9.52 2.02 15.52
C SER A 300 -8.01 2.22 15.65
N TRP A 301 -7.23 1.13 15.81
CA TRP A 301 -5.77 1.17 16.00
C TRP A 301 -4.99 2.11 15.04
N PRO A 302 -5.32 2.22 13.74
CA PRO A 302 -4.62 3.12 12.81
C PRO A 302 -4.74 4.62 13.15
N LEU A 303 -5.62 5.04 14.07
CA LEU A 303 -5.74 6.44 14.50
C LEU A 303 -4.46 6.87 15.24
N TRP A 304 -4.09 6.13 16.28
CA TRP A 304 -2.93 6.41 17.14
C TRP A 304 -1.64 5.69 16.74
N ASP A 305 -1.69 4.66 15.89
CA ASP A 305 -0.48 3.97 15.44
C ASP A 305 0.43 4.85 14.55
N ASP A 306 1.73 4.92 14.86
CA ASP A 306 2.71 5.69 14.07
C ASP A 306 2.76 5.26 12.60
N LYS A 307 2.67 3.95 12.38
CA LYS A 307 2.76 3.33 11.04
C LYS A 307 1.41 3.26 10.35
N LYS A 308 0.34 3.78 10.98
CA LYS A 308 -1.06 3.70 10.53
C LYS A 308 -1.42 2.28 10.08
N GLN A 309 -1.09 1.27 10.88
CA GLN A 309 -1.47 -0.13 10.71
C GLN A 309 -2.62 -0.48 11.67
N ALA A 310 -3.55 -1.34 11.26
CA ALA A 310 -4.44 -2.04 12.18
C ALA A 310 -3.71 -3.19 12.89
N LEU A 311 -4.27 -3.81 13.93
CA LEU A 311 -3.61 -4.94 14.62
C LEU A 311 -3.39 -6.12 13.65
N HIS A 312 -4.41 -6.44 12.85
CA HIS A 312 -4.33 -7.47 11.82
C HIS A 312 -3.34 -7.13 10.69
N ASP A 313 -3.16 -5.84 10.38
CA ASP A 313 -2.13 -5.36 9.44
C ASP A 313 -0.72 -5.52 10.01
N LYS A 314 -0.52 -5.30 11.32
CA LYS A 314 0.77 -5.51 11.99
C LYS A 314 1.21 -6.97 11.96
N ILE A 315 0.31 -7.89 12.31
CA ILE A 315 0.54 -9.34 12.27
C ILE A 315 0.98 -9.81 10.87
N ALA A 316 0.44 -9.18 9.82
CA ALA A 316 0.76 -9.48 8.43
C ALA A 316 1.95 -8.69 7.84
N GLY A 317 2.49 -7.69 8.55
CA GLY A 317 3.51 -6.79 8.02
C GLY A 317 3.02 -5.91 6.86
N THR A 318 1.72 -5.58 6.84
CA THR A 318 1.05 -4.84 5.75
C THR A 318 0.63 -3.43 6.13
N ASN A 319 0.39 -2.61 5.13
CA ASN A 319 -0.28 -1.31 5.23
C ASN A 319 -1.40 -1.24 4.19
N VAL A 320 -2.42 -0.42 4.45
CA VAL A 320 -3.39 -0.01 3.42
C VAL A 320 -2.91 1.31 2.82
N VAL A 321 -2.74 1.33 1.50
CA VAL A 321 -2.17 2.43 0.70
C VAL A 321 -3.19 2.96 -0.30
N VAL A 322 -2.97 4.19 -0.79
CA VAL A 322 -3.74 4.77 -1.89
C VAL A 322 -3.34 4.11 -3.22
N GLY A 323 -4.29 3.93 -4.12
CA GLY A 323 -4.10 3.33 -5.44
C GLY A 323 -4.22 1.81 -5.45
N ARG A 324 -4.24 1.22 -6.64
CA ARG A 324 -4.20 -0.24 -6.86
C ARG A 324 -2.74 -0.71 -6.89
N GLN A 325 -2.48 -1.92 -6.42
CA GLN A 325 -1.16 -2.54 -6.61
C GLN A 325 -0.97 -2.98 -8.07
N PRO A 326 0.23 -2.84 -8.66
CA PRO A 326 0.51 -3.38 -9.98
C PRO A 326 0.38 -4.90 -9.98
N PRO A 327 0.10 -5.53 -11.14
CA PRO A 327 0.22 -6.97 -11.32
C PRO A 327 1.57 -7.54 -10.84
N ARG A 328 1.62 -8.86 -10.64
CA ARG A 328 2.90 -9.58 -10.55
C ARG A 328 3.29 -10.00 -11.95
#